data_AF-A0A7S3S9Z7-F1
#
_entry.id   AF-A0A7S3S9Z7-F1
#
_cell.length_a   1.000
_cell.length_b   1.000
_cell.length_c   1.000
_cell.angle_alpha   90.00
_cell.angle_beta   90.00
_cell.angle_gamma   90.00
#
_symmetry.space_group_name_H-M   'P 1'
#
loop_
_entity.id
_entity.type
_entity.pdbx_description
1 polymer ?
#
loop_
_entity_poly.entity_id
_entity_poly.type
_entity_poly.pdbx_seq_one_letter_code
_entity_poly.pdbx_strand_id
1 'polypeptide(L)'
;VHRQRIVVLLRGGAPGGEPRHFAHLDHLLQFLRAALPFHDLAVERAQPAAQLCEQAAWVAGASLVISPHGAHLLNALWMDTGATLIEVMPWGMWEYPGYQSLFQRSGLTYHRVNSSRPPADAPQWVD
;
A
#
# COMPACT_ATOMS: atom_id res chain seq x y z
N VAL A 1 -17.13 15.02 -12.81
CA VAL A 1 -17.06 13.63 -12.31
C VAL A 1 -15.65 13.43 -11.76
N HIS A 2 -15.47 13.34 -10.44
CA HIS A 2 -14.16 13.09 -9.86
C HIS A 2 -13.69 11.70 -10.27
N ARG A 3 -12.60 11.63 -11.04
CA ARG A 3 -11.98 10.38 -11.45
C ARG A 3 -11.27 9.80 -10.23
N GLN A 4 -11.70 8.63 -9.77
CA GLN A 4 -11.11 7.98 -8.61
C GLN A 4 -9.72 7.44 -8.98
N ARG A 5 -8.66 8.00 -8.36
CA ARG A 5 -7.30 7.48 -8.53
C ARG A 5 -7.04 6.40 -7.48
N ILE A 6 -6.64 5.22 -7.95
CA ILE A 6 -6.29 4.07 -7.13
C ILE A 6 -4.79 3.85 -7.27
N VAL A 7 -4.11 3.70 -6.15
CA VAL A 7 -2.67 3.44 -6.13
C VAL A 7 -2.41 2.11 -5.46
N VAL A 8 -1.76 1.20 -6.17
CA VAL A 8 -1.07 0.06 -5.55
C VAL A 8 0.35 0.49 -5.26
N LEU A 9 0.63 0.86 -4.01
CA LEU A 9 1.93 1.34 -3.57
C LEU A 9 2.78 0.16 -3.11
N LEU A 10 3.81 -0.19 -3.87
CA LEU A 10 4.75 -1.25 -3.55
C LEU A 10 5.84 -0.73 -2.63
N ARG A 11 6.37 -1.61 -1.76
CA ARG A 11 7.49 -1.28 -0.91
C ARG A 11 8.80 -1.36 -1.70
N GLY A 12 9.65 -0.36 -1.55
CA GLY A 12 11.03 -0.40 -2.01
C GLY A 12 11.84 -1.40 -1.22
N GLY A 13 12.69 -2.17 -1.91
CA GLY A 13 13.74 -2.93 -1.25
C GLY A 13 14.71 -1.97 -0.55
N ALA A 14 15.39 -2.44 0.50
CA ALA A 14 16.58 -1.76 0.99
C ALA A 14 17.62 -1.67 -0.16
N PRO A 15 18.59 -0.74 -0.13
CA PRO A 15 19.69 -0.75 -1.10
C PRO A 15 20.34 -2.15 -1.15
N GLY A 16 20.24 -2.83 -2.30
CA GLY A 16 20.76 -4.20 -2.50
C GLY A 16 19.83 -5.34 -2.06
N GLY A 17 18.63 -5.06 -1.53
CA GLY A 17 17.61 -6.06 -1.18
C GLY A 17 16.54 -6.21 -2.25
N GLU A 18 15.89 -7.38 -2.29
CA GLU A 18 14.76 -7.58 -3.20
C GLU A 18 13.57 -6.69 -2.85
N PRO A 19 12.84 -6.18 -3.86
CA PRO A 19 11.64 -5.41 -3.62
C PRO A 19 10.56 -6.27 -2.98
N ARG A 20 9.97 -5.78 -1.88
CA ARG A 20 8.81 -6.45 -1.26
C ARG A 20 7.53 -6.03 -1.96
N HIS A 21 6.88 -6.97 -2.61
CA HIS A 21 5.63 -6.75 -3.31
C HIS A 21 4.64 -7.89 -3.06
N PHE A 22 3.40 -7.71 -3.53
CA PHE A 22 2.39 -8.76 -3.50
C PHE A 22 2.84 -9.98 -4.31
N ALA A 23 2.70 -11.18 -3.75
CA ALA A 23 3.03 -12.43 -4.44
C ALA A 23 2.23 -12.63 -5.74
N HIS A 24 0.99 -12.12 -5.77
CA HIS A 24 0.09 -12.19 -6.93
C HIS A 24 -0.32 -10.79 -7.39
N LEU A 25 0.66 -9.90 -7.62
CA LEU A 25 0.41 -8.51 -8.01
C LEU A 25 -0.49 -8.41 -9.25
N ASP A 26 -0.23 -9.20 -10.30
CA ASP A 26 -1.02 -9.12 -11.53
C ASP A 26 -2.49 -9.49 -11.32
N HIS A 27 -2.77 -10.48 -10.47
CA HIS A 27 -4.15 -10.85 -10.12
C HIS A 27 -4.84 -9.73 -9.35
N LEU A 28 -4.13 -9.07 -8.42
CA LEU A 28 -4.66 -7.91 -7.72
C LEU A 28 -4.99 -6.78 -8.70
N LEU A 29 -4.08 -6.46 -9.63
CA LEU A 29 -4.30 -5.40 -10.62
C LEU A 29 -5.47 -5.74 -11.56
N GLN A 30 -5.58 -6.99 -11.99
CA GLN A 30 -6.70 -7.45 -12.81
C GLN A 30 -8.03 -7.37 -12.05
N PHE A 31 -8.05 -7.81 -10.79
CA PHE A 31 -9.22 -7.70 -9.92
C PHE A 31 -9.65 -6.24 -9.76
N LEU A 32 -8.72 -5.33 -9.46
CA LEU A 32 -9.04 -3.91 -9.29
C LEU A 32 -9.61 -3.31 -10.58
N ARG A 33 -9.01 -3.59 -11.74
CA ARG A 33 -9.54 -3.13 -13.03
C ARG A 33 -10.94 -3.65 -13.35
N ALA A 34 -11.26 -4.87 -12.90
CA ALA A 34 -12.57 -5.49 -13.15
C ALA A 34 -13.64 -5.05 -12.16
N ALA A 35 -13.30 -4.99 -10.86
CA ALA A 35 -14.21 -4.64 -9.79
C ALA A 35 -14.55 -3.15 -9.77
N LEU A 36 -13.67 -2.34 -10.34
CA LEU A 36 -13.73 -0.90 -10.29
C LEU A 36 -13.75 -0.44 -11.77
N PRO A 37 -14.90 0.08 -12.30
CA PRO A 37 -15.06 0.41 -13.73
C PRO A 37 -14.69 1.84 -14.21
N PHE A 38 -14.34 2.80 -13.34
CA PHE A 38 -14.11 4.22 -13.67
C PHE A 38 -12.84 4.85 -13.06
N HIS A 39 -11.76 4.08 -12.94
CA HIS A 39 -10.62 4.44 -12.08
C HIS A 39 -9.35 4.65 -12.86
N ASP A 40 -8.53 5.57 -12.38
CA ASP A 40 -7.13 5.70 -12.80
C ASP A 40 -6.28 4.83 -11.86
N LEU A 41 -5.84 3.66 -12.35
CA LEU A 41 -5.05 2.72 -11.57
C LEU A 41 -3.56 2.94 -11.82
N ALA A 42 -2.86 3.43 -10.80
CA ALA A 42 -1.41 3.57 -10.79
C ALA A 42 -0.76 2.46 -9.95
N VAL A 43 0.42 2.03 -10.37
CA VAL A 43 1.30 1.17 -9.58
C VAL A 43 2.55 1.97 -9.28
N GLU A 44 2.69 2.36 -8.02
CA GLU A 44 3.80 3.17 -7.56
C GLU A 44 4.76 2.32 -6.75
N ARG A 45 6.03 2.71 -6.68
CA ARG A 45 7.03 2.01 -5.88
C ARG A 45 7.72 3.01 -4.99
N ALA A 46 7.60 2.81 -3.67
CA ALA A 46 8.34 3.59 -2.72
C ALA A 46 9.85 3.36 -2.93
N GLN A 47 10.62 4.43 -3.10
CA GLN A 47 12.08 4.33 -3.27
C GLN A 47 12.80 4.81 -2.01
N PRO A 48 13.85 4.11 -1.52
CA PRO A 48 14.55 4.47 -0.28
C PRO A 48 15.18 5.87 -0.27
N ALA A 49 15.56 6.38 -1.45
CA ALA A 49 16.24 7.67 -1.60
C ALA A 49 15.33 8.79 -2.13
N ALA A 50 14.02 8.56 -2.20
CA ALA A 50 13.08 9.55 -2.71
C ALA A 50 12.99 10.76 -1.78
N GLN A 51 13.00 11.95 -2.37
CA GLN A 51 12.74 13.20 -1.67
C GLN A 51 11.27 13.28 -1.25
N LEU A 52 10.97 14.07 -0.21
CA LEU A 52 9.63 14.20 0.34
C LEU A 52 8.56 14.52 -0.73
N CYS A 53 8.85 15.42 -1.66
CA CYS A 53 7.91 15.78 -2.72
C CYS A 53 7.65 14.62 -3.69
N GLU A 54 8.65 13.79 -3.97
CA GLU A 54 8.50 12.59 -4.79
C GLU A 54 7.64 11.56 -4.05
N GLN A 55 7.88 11.38 -2.74
CA GLN A 55 7.09 10.47 -1.91
C GLN A 55 5.61 10.87 -1.85
N ALA A 56 5.35 12.17 -1.67
CA ALA A 56 4.00 12.74 -1.69
C ALA A 56 3.28 12.51 -3.03
N ALA A 57 4.01 12.68 -4.14
CA ALA A 57 3.45 12.58 -5.48
C ALA A 57 2.92 11.16 -5.81
N TRP A 58 3.46 10.11 -5.16
CA TRP A 58 2.99 8.73 -5.36
C TRP A 58 1.51 8.56 -5.00
N VAL A 59 1.03 9.28 -3.98
CA VAL A 59 -0.33 9.08 -3.44
C VAL A 59 -1.22 10.32 -3.52
N ALA A 60 -0.68 11.47 -3.94
CA ALA A 60 -1.44 12.69 -4.09
C ALA A 60 -2.66 12.48 -5.01
N GLY A 61 -3.85 12.91 -4.55
CA GLY A 61 -5.09 12.72 -5.30
C GLY A 61 -5.64 11.29 -5.29
N ALA A 62 -5.01 10.35 -4.57
CA ALA A 62 -5.50 8.97 -4.49
C ALA A 62 -6.71 8.89 -3.55
N SER A 63 -7.82 8.34 -4.05
CA SER A 63 -9.00 8.00 -3.24
C SER A 63 -8.86 6.64 -2.56
N LEU A 64 -7.97 5.78 -3.07
CA LEU A 64 -7.66 4.47 -2.51
C LEU A 64 -6.17 4.16 -2.68
N VAL A 65 -5.51 3.78 -1.59
CA VAL A 65 -4.16 3.20 -1.60
C VAL A 65 -4.23 1.78 -1.05
N ILE A 66 -3.63 0.84 -1.77
CA ILE A 66 -3.44 -0.55 -1.30
C ILE A 66 -1.94 -0.80 -1.25
N SER A 67 -1.43 -1.24 -0.11
CA SER A 67 0.01 -1.37 0.08
C SER A 67 0.37 -2.46 1.10
N PRO A 68 1.49 -3.20 0.91
CA PRO A 68 1.97 -4.10 1.95
C PRO A 68 2.42 -3.30 3.19
N HIS A 69 2.36 -3.95 4.35
CA HIS A 69 2.87 -3.40 5.60
C HIS A 69 4.29 -2.86 5.46
N GLY A 70 4.54 -1.69 6.03
CA GLY A 70 5.86 -1.09 6.09
C GLY A 70 5.85 0.40 6.40
N ALA A 71 7.04 0.94 6.69
CA ALA A 71 7.21 2.35 7.06
C ALA A 71 6.78 3.35 5.98
N HIS A 72 6.82 2.94 4.70
CA HIS A 72 6.40 3.78 3.57
C HIS A 72 4.90 4.12 3.59
N LEU A 73 4.09 3.44 4.41
CA LEU A 73 2.68 3.75 4.60
C LEU A 73 2.42 5.13 5.20
N LEU A 74 3.41 5.73 5.88
CA LEU A 74 3.29 7.11 6.33
C LEU A 74 2.87 8.01 5.17
N ASN A 75 3.37 7.77 3.95
CA ASN A 75 3.02 8.52 2.74
C ASN A 75 1.51 8.61 2.47
N ALA A 76 0.66 7.77 3.08
CA ALA A 76 -0.78 7.93 3.01
C ALA A 76 -1.30 9.27 3.57
N LEU A 77 -0.57 9.99 4.44
CA LEU A 77 -0.99 11.32 4.92
C LEU A 77 -1.12 12.36 3.79
N TRP A 78 -0.61 12.07 2.59
CA TRP A 78 -0.65 12.91 1.41
C TRP A 78 -1.79 12.52 0.44
N MET A 79 -2.62 11.55 0.81
CA MET A 79 -3.85 11.19 0.09
C MET A 79 -4.94 12.27 0.28
N ASP A 80 -5.99 12.19 -0.53
CA ASP A 80 -7.15 13.08 -0.37
C ASP A 80 -7.89 12.83 0.96
N THR A 81 -8.45 13.88 1.54
CA THR A 81 -9.32 13.76 2.72
C THR A 81 -10.50 12.83 2.43
N GLY A 82 -10.78 11.90 3.33
CA GLY A 82 -11.83 10.88 3.16
C GLY A 82 -11.42 9.69 2.29
N ALA A 83 -10.18 9.65 1.81
CA ALA A 83 -9.65 8.50 1.07
C ALA A 83 -9.47 7.27 1.96
N THR A 84 -9.31 6.12 1.31
CA THR A 84 -9.15 4.83 1.97
C THR A 84 -7.74 4.29 1.84
N LEU A 85 -7.09 3.95 2.95
CA LEU A 85 -5.85 3.19 2.99
C LEU A 85 -6.17 1.74 3.37
N ILE A 86 -5.75 0.79 2.53
CA ILE A 86 -5.75 -0.65 2.83
C ILE A 86 -4.31 -1.11 3.02
N GLU A 87 -3.97 -1.41 4.26
CA GLU A 87 -2.70 -2.06 4.60
C GLU A 87 -2.86 -3.58 4.59
N VAL A 88 -1.98 -4.24 3.83
CA VAL A 88 -1.92 -5.70 3.76
C VAL A 88 -0.76 -6.21 4.61
N MET A 89 -1.10 -6.85 5.72
CA MET A 89 -0.16 -7.39 6.70
C MET A 89 0.32 -8.79 6.31
N PRO A 90 1.62 -9.07 6.35
CA PRO A 90 2.13 -10.43 6.36
C PRO A 90 1.57 -11.23 7.54
N TRP A 91 1.34 -12.53 7.34
CA TRP A 91 0.88 -13.41 8.40
C TRP A 91 1.89 -13.43 9.56
N GLY A 92 1.39 -13.31 10.79
CA GLY A 92 2.21 -13.35 12.00
C GLY A 92 2.98 -12.06 12.30
N MET A 93 2.81 -11.01 11.51
CA MET A 93 3.47 -9.71 11.74
C MET A 93 2.64 -8.81 12.66
N TRP A 94 3.33 -8.01 13.47
CA TRP A 94 2.71 -7.01 14.34
C TRP A 94 2.55 -5.66 13.65
N GLU A 95 1.57 -4.89 14.10
CA GLU A 95 1.36 -3.52 13.61
C GLU A 95 2.43 -2.55 14.13
N TYR A 96 2.61 -1.43 13.42
CA TYR A 96 3.24 -0.26 14.02
C TYR A 96 2.26 0.43 14.96
N PRO A 97 2.57 0.55 16.27
CA PRO A 97 1.70 1.24 17.21
C PRO A 97 1.44 2.67 16.72
N GLY A 98 0.17 3.06 16.66
CA GLY A 98 -0.25 4.42 16.31
C GLY A 98 -0.59 4.65 14.84
N TYR A 99 -0.35 3.72 13.92
CA TYR A 99 -0.78 3.89 12.51
C TYR A 99 -2.29 4.09 12.40
N GLN A 100 -3.06 3.26 13.10
CA GLN A 100 -4.52 3.37 13.09
C GLN A 100 -4.99 4.75 13.58
N SER A 101 -4.47 5.23 14.72
CA SER A 101 -4.88 6.52 15.28
C SER A 101 -4.39 7.69 14.42
N LEU A 102 -3.19 7.59 13.85
CA LEU A 102 -2.62 8.59 12.95
C LEU A 102 -3.49 8.77 11.70
N PHE A 103 -3.77 7.70 10.97
CA PHE A 103 -4.52 7.79 9.71
C PHE A 103 -5.99 8.17 9.91
N GLN A 104 -6.62 7.68 10.99
CA GLN A 104 -7.98 8.12 11.33
C GLN A 104 -8.02 9.62 11.65
N ARG A 105 -7.03 10.15 12.38
CA ARG A 105 -6.94 11.57 12.71
C ARG A 105 -6.58 12.45 11.51
N SER A 106 -5.90 11.90 10.49
CA SER A 106 -5.66 12.59 9.22
C SER A 106 -6.85 12.55 8.27
N GLY A 107 -8.00 12.03 8.69
CA GLY A 107 -9.21 11.98 7.88
C GLY A 107 -9.25 10.84 6.87
N LEU A 108 -8.41 9.82 7.04
CA LEU A 108 -8.43 8.62 6.19
C LEU A 108 -9.27 7.52 6.83
N THR A 109 -9.93 6.74 5.98
CA THR A 109 -10.45 5.44 6.37
C THR A 109 -9.32 4.42 6.28
N TYR A 110 -8.92 3.82 7.40
CA TYR A 110 -7.83 2.86 7.44
C TYR A 110 -8.37 1.45 7.68
N HIS A 111 -8.08 0.56 6.74
CA HIS A 111 -8.39 -0.86 6.82
C HIS A 111 -7.12 -1.70 6.85
N ARG A 112 -7.18 -2.77 7.62
CA ARG A 112 -6.14 -3.78 7.68
C ARG A 112 -6.67 -5.11 7.18
N VAL A 113 -5.89 -5.73 6.31
CA VAL A 113 -6.15 -7.09 5.83
C VAL A 113 -4.93 -7.94 6.13
N ASN A 114 -5.12 -9.03 6.87
CA ASN A 114 -4.04 -9.98 7.12
C ASN A 114 -3.98 -10.97 5.95
N SER A 115 -2.78 -11.20 5.43
CA SER A 115 -2.53 -12.31 4.51
C SER A 115 -2.75 -13.65 5.21
N SER A 116 -3.12 -14.65 4.42
CA SER A 116 -3.22 -16.03 4.88
C SER A 116 -1.85 -16.52 5.35
N ARG A 117 -1.87 -17.49 6.28
CA ARG A 117 -0.66 -18.22 6.66
C ARG A 117 0.01 -18.79 5.41
N PRO A 118 1.30 -18.53 5.17
CA PRO A 118 1.99 -19.15 4.04
C PRO A 118 1.98 -20.68 4.18
N PRO A 119 1.95 -21.41 3.05
CA PRO A 119 2.11 -22.87 3.03
C PRO A 119 3.38 -23.32 3.79
N ALA A 120 3.38 -24.54 4.33
CA ALA A 120 4.52 -25.06 5.09
C ALA A 120 5.80 -25.22 4.25
N ASP A 121 5.63 -25.36 2.93
CA ASP A 121 6.68 -25.47 1.91
C ASP A 121 7.02 -24.14 1.25
N ALA A 122 6.42 -23.02 1.68
CA ALA A 122 6.80 -21.72 1.19
C ALA A 122 8.29 -21.47 1.48
N PRO A 123 9.05 -20.90 0.52
CA PRO A 123 10.40 -20.44 0.79
C PRO A 123 10.37 -19.56 2.04
N GLN A 124 11.29 -19.77 2.99
CA GLN A 124 11.42 -18.87 4.13
C GLN A 124 11.77 -17.49 3.57
N TRP A 125 10.80 -16.57 3.55
CA TRP A 125 11.04 -15.19 3.21
C TRP A 125 11.77 -14.55 4.38
N VAL A 126 13.00 -14.12 4.12
CA VAL A 126 13.86 -13.43 5.08
C VAL A 126 13.31 -12.02 5.32
N ASP A 127 13.33 -11.60 6.58
CA ASP A 127 12.81 -10.34 7.12
C ASP A 127 13.27 -9.05 6.41
#